data_AF-A0A9W6TC43-F1
#
_entry.id   AF-A0A9W6TC43-F1
#
_cell.length_a   1.000
_cell.length_b   1.000
_cell.length_c   1.000
_cell.angle_alpha   90.00
_cell.angle_beta   90.00
_cell.angle_gamma   90.00
#
_symmetry.space_group_name_H-M   'P 1'
#
loop_
_entity.id
_entity.type
_entity.pdbx_description
1 polymer ?
#
loop_
_entity_poly.entity_id
_entity_poly.type
_entity_poly.pdbx_seq_one_letter_code
_entity_poly.pdbx_strand_id
1 'polypeptide(L)'
;MGAALLRKPEVACDVDAAKRLEDAGAYAVGVHMRQIHERPHDKASWDKLAPVVSALSIPVLANGDVFMHEDIDKLRKISGASSFLIARGALANPSIFRKEGRLPVDQVVQDYLKAAAETDNVYQNTKYNVMRMIPSSLEDAYASGNTYGYAKGAHVVTVPELAATRNGLQMYSLWDLQNYYNQCQDQFRAKAAALEKTAKPEDSSADTLSTLPGAHDRYAESTHSTEVEAPKARNNRAGKPEFFCKTCKIQLLSEQDTKLHYKGRKHKNVLRRQTSATISKFVAKVQLKQTPEAGDSIRGVGSTETSKAASDLRNHEGEDARDLKRVKRGDNSEGKPAEHQEAAKIEDRESGSPTKP
;
A
#
# COMPACT_ATOMS: atom_id res chain seq x y z
N MET A 1 -10.48 -51.48 -1.02
CA MET A 1 -11.40 -50.43 -1.51
C MET A 1 -10.99 -49.12 -0.85
N GLY A 2 -10.16 -48.33 -1.53
CA GLY A 2 -9.75 -47.02 -1.03
C GLY A 2 -10.93 -46.07 -1.12
N ALA A 3 -11.40 -45.58 0.02
CA ALA A 3 -12.38 -44.50 0.05
C ALA A 3 -11.76 -43.31 -0.68
N ALA A 4 -12.25 -43.04 -1.90
CA ALA A 4 -12.05 -41.75 -2.52
C ALA A 4 -12.60 -40.73 -1.51
N LEU A 5 -11.70 -39.97 -0.88
CA LEU A 5 -12.03 -38.75 -0.17
C LEU A 5 -12.68 -37.83 -1.19
N LEU A 6 -14.00 -37.97 -1.34
CA LEU A 6 -14.85 -37.05 -2.06
C LEU A 6 -14.59 -35.69 -1.43
N ARG A 7 -13.78 -34.86 -2.10
CA ARG A 7 -13.61 -33.46 -1.73
C ARG A 7 -15.02 -32.89 -1.63
N LYS A 8 -15.40 -32.46 -0.43
CA LYS A 8 -16.65 -31.73 -0.25
C LYS A 8 -16.68 -30.58 -1.28
N PRO A 9 -17.84 -30.30 -1.89
CA PRO A 9 -17.97 -29.13 -2.74
C PRO A 9 -17.53 -27.89 -1.94
N GLU A 10 -16.78 -27.00 -2.59
CA GLU A 10 -16.04 -25.92 -1.94
C GLU A 10 -16.93 -25.04 -1.04
N VAL A 11 -18.13 -24.71 -1.53
CA VAL A 11 -19.16 -23.95 -0.78
C VAL A 11 -19.56 -24.66 0.53
N ALA A 12 -19.62 -26.00 0.53
CA ALA A 12 -19.91 -26.76 1.74
C ALA A 12 -18.74 -26.75 2.75
N CYS A 13 -17.51 -26.51 2.30
CA CYS A 13 -16.35 -26.33 3.17
C CYS A 13 -16.36 -24.94 3.82
N ASP A 14 -16.71 -23.89 3.06
CA ASP A 14 -16.74 -22.51 3.55
C ASP A 14 -17.79 -22.32 4.65
N VAL A 15 -18.98 -22.90 4.45
CA VAL A 15 -20.06 -22.89 5.45
C VAL A 15 -19.66 -23.66 6.72
N ASP A 16 -19.04 -24.83 6.59
CA ASP A 16 -18.58 -25.63 7.75
C ASP A 16 -17.52 -24.87 8.55
N ALA A 17 -16.57 -24.22 7.87
CA ALA A 17 -15.55 -23.39 8.53
C ALA A 17 -16.18 -22.20 9.26
N ALA A 18 -17.13 -21.52 8.63
CA ALA A 18 -17.80 -20.37 9.23
C ALA A 18 -18.62 -20.76 10.47
N LYS A 19 -19.36 -21.89 10.42
CA LYS A 19 -20.10 -22.41 11.59
C LYS A 19 -19.18 -22.78 12.75
N ARG A 20 -18.02 -23.38 12.47
CA ARG A 20 -17.04 -23.67 13.52
C ARG A 20 -16.49 -22.41 14.20
N LEU A 21 -16.39 -21.29 13.48
CA LEU A 21 -16.01 -20.00 14.08
C LEU A 21 -17.12 -19.47 14.99
N GLU A 22 -18.37 -19.58 14.57
CA GLU A 22 -19.54 -19.24 15.39
C GLU A 22 -19.63 -20.11 16.65
N ASP A 23 -19.51 -21.43 16.52
CA ASP A 23 -19.52 -22.39 17.64
C ASP A 23 -18.37 -22.13 18.64
N ALA A 24 -17.24 -21.58 18.15
CA ALA A 24 -16.12 -21.16 18.98
C ALA A 24 -16.36 -19.82 19.72
N GLY A 25 -17.51 -19.18 19.52
CA GLY A 25 -17.90 -17.94 20.20
C GLY A 25 -17.55 -16.65 19.46
N ALA A 26 -17.31 -16.71 18.13
CA ALA A 26 -17.12 -15.50 17.35
C ALA A 26 -18.39 -14.61 17.37
N TYR A 27 -18.22 -13.31 17.57
CA TYR A 27 -19.35 -12.36 17.55
C TYR A 27 -19.74 -11.92 16.13
N ALA A 28 -18.81 -12.03 15.17
CA ALA A 28 -19.02 -11.76 13.76
C ALA A 28 -17.93 -12.48 12.94
N VAL A 29 -18.20 -12.73 11.66
CA VAL A 29 -17.22 -13.35 10.74
C VAL A 29 -17.00 -12.44 9.54
N GLY A 30 -15.74 -12.07 9.31
CA GLY A 30 -15.33 -11.37 8.09
C GLY A 30 -15.02 -12.36 6.98
N VAL A 31 -15.62 -12.16 5.80
CA VAL A 31 -15.39 -13.04 4.63
C VAL A 31 -14.83 -12.20 3.48
N HIS A 32 -13.58 -12.49 3.11
CA HIS A 32 -13.00 -11.97 1.88
C HIS A 32 -13.45 -12.83 0.72
N MET A 33 -14.11 -12.21 -0.26
CA MET A 33 -14.71 -12.91 -1.40
C MET A 33 -13.69 -13.31 -2.47
N ARG A 34 -12.50 -13.72 -2.02
CA ARG A 34 -11.43 -14.28 -2.82
C ARG A 34 -10.79 -15.46 -2.12
N GLN A 35 -10.32 -16.40 -2.92
CA GLN A 35 -9.53 -17.53 -2.48
C GLN A 35 -8.06 -17.15 -2.33
N ILE A 36 -7.31 -17.96 -1.60
CA ILE A 36 -5.89 -17.72 -1.27
C ILE A 36 -5.02 -17.55 -2.52
N HIS A 37 -5.35 -18.25 -3.62
CA HIS A 37 -4.57 -18.20 -4.86
C HIS A 37 -4.96 -17.03 -5.76
N GLU A 38 -6.13 -16.44 -5.57
CA GLU A 38 -6.61 -15.29 -6.33
C GLU A 38 -5.84 -14.02 -5.93
N ARG A 39 -5.85 -13.05 -6.82
CA ARG A 39 -5.10 -11.80 -6.74
C ARG A 39 -6.05 -10.60 -6.80
N PRO A 40 -5.56 -9.38 -6.49
CA PRO A 40 -6.41 -8.19 -6.50
C PRO A 40 -7.08 -7.88 -7.84
N HIS A 41 -6.51 -8.36 -8.97
CA HIS A 41 -7.08 -8.22 -10.30
C HIS A 41 -8.18 -9.24 -10.62
N ASP A 42 -8.22 -10.36 -9.89
CA ASP A 42 -9.30 -11.33 -9.99
C ASP A 42 -10.54 -10.78 -9.31
N LYS A 43 -11.73 -11.01 -9.89
CA LYS A 43 -12.99 -10.48 -9.37
C LYS A 43 -13.42 -11.22 -8.11
N ALA A 44 -13.94 -10.47 -7.14
CA ALA A 44 -14.58 -11.05 -5.96
C ALA A 44 -15.80 -11.91 -6.34
N SER A 45 -15.87 -13.14 -5.82
CA SER A 45 -16.92 -14.13 -6.11
C SER A 45 -18.15 -13.96 -5.20
N TRP A 46 -18.87 -12.86 -5.38
CA TRP A 46 -19.97 -12.43 -4.50
C TRP A 46 -21.18 -13.38 -4.41
N ASP A 47 -21.43 -14.14 -5.47
CA ASP A 47 -22.47 -15.17 -5.55
C ASP A 47 -22.27 -16.31 -4.54
N LYS A 48 -21.02 -16.56 -4.14
CA LYS A 48 -20.67 -17.61 -3.18
C LYS A 48 -20.96 -17.23 -1.72
N LEU A 49 -21.29 -15.97 -1.43
CA LEU A 49 -21.45 -15.49 -0.04
C LEU A 49 -22.81 -15.84 0.58
N ALA A 50 -23.88 -15.87 -0.21
CA ALA A 50 -25.25 -16.04 0.30
C ALA A 50 -25.47 -17.33 1.13
N PRO A 51 -24.89 -18.50 0.77
CA PRO A 51 -24.96 -19.70 1.62
C PRO A 51 -24.30 -19.52 2.98
N VAL A 52 -23.20 -18.76 3.08
CA VAL A 52 -22.51 -18.49 4.35
C VAL A 52 -23.34 -17.56 5.22
N VAL A 53 -23.89 -16.48 4.63
CA VAL A 53 -24.76 -15.54 5.35
C VAL A 53 -26.00 -16.24 5.89
N SER A 54 -26.62 -17.13 5.11
CA SER A 54 -27.83 -17.86 5.52
C SER A 54 -27.56 -18.92 6.59
N ALA A 55 -26.31 -19.34 6.75
CA ALA A 55 -25.93 -20.44 7.61
C ALA A 55 -25.55 -20.02 9.04
N LEU A 56 -25.23 -18.75 9.26
CA LEU A 56 -24.80 -18.21 10.55
C LEU A 56 -25.92 -17.39 11.21
N SER A 57 -25.95 -17.38 12.53
CA SER A 57 -26.80 -16.48 13.31
C SER A 57 -26.11 -15.15 13.65
N ILE A 58 -24.77 -15.12 13.58
CA ILE A 58 -23.95 -13.93 13.80
C ILE A 58 -23.74 -13.09 12.52
N PRO A 59 -23.44 -11.77 12.64
CA PRO A 59 -23.18 -10.91 11.49
C PRO A 59 -22.02 -11.37 10.62
N VAL A 60 -22.22 -11.31 9.29
CA VAL A 60 -21.18 -11.52 8.29
C VAL A 60 -20.71 -10.18 7.73
N LEU A 61 -19.41 -9.92 7.82
CA LEU A 61 -18.75 -8.71 7.33
C LEU A 61 -18.10 -9.00 5.97
N ALA A 62 -18.77 -8.63 4.88
CA ALA A 62 -18.33 -8.99 3.54
C ALA A 62 -17.22 -8.07 3.02
N ASN A 63 -16.19 -8.63 2.37
CA ASN A 63 -15.07 -7.88 1.83
C ASN A 63 -14.75 -8.24 0.38
N GLY A 64 -14.44 -7.22 -0.44
CA GLY A 64 -13.92 -7.36 -1.79
C GLY A 64 -14.51 -6.32 -2.73
N ASP A 65 -13.73 -5.70 -3.61
CA ASP A 65 -14.23 -4.87 -4.74
C ASP A 65 -15.34 -3.84 -4.47
N VAL A 66 -15.37 -3.24 -3.27
CA VAL A 66 -16.23 -2.07 -2.97
C VAL A 66 -15.42 -0.80 -3.20
N PHE A 67 -15.83 0.02 -4.18
CA PHE A 67 -15.11 1.24 -4.58
C PHE A 67 -15.98 2.50 -4.57
N MET A 68 -17.30 2.35 -4.58
CA MET A 68 -18.27 3.44 -4.44
C MET A 68 -19.38 3.05 -3.46
N HIS A 69 -20.11 4.05 -2.95
CA HIS A 69 -21.21 3.81 -2.01
C HIS A 69 -22.33 2.98 -2.66
N GLU A 70 -22.59 3.19 -3.96
CA GLU A 70 -23.63 2.50 -4.73
C GLU A 70 -23.32 1.01 -4.94
N ASP A 71 -22.06 0.58 -4.78
CA ASP A 71 -21.70 -0.83 -4.83
C ASP A 71 -22.32 -1.61 -3.67
N ILE A 72 -22.44 -0.98 -2.49
CA ILE A 72 -22.95 -1.61 -1.27
C ILE A 72 -24.36 -2.16 -1.48
N ASP A 73 -25.26 -1.38 -2.08
CA ASP A 73 -26.65 -1.80 -2.28
C ASP A 73 -26.76 -2.94 -3.30
N LYS A 74 -25.94 -2.91 -4.36
CA LYS A 74 -25.89 -3.99 -5.36
C LYS A 74 -25.38 -5.28 -4.74
N LEU A 75 -24.28 -5.19 -3.99
CA LEU A 75 -23.63 -6.34 -3.37
C LEU A 75 -24.46 -6.92 -2.23
N ARG A 76 -25.18 -6.07 -1.49
CA ARG A 76 -26.18 -6.50 -0.48
C ARG A 76 -27.27 -7.35 -1.12
N LYS A 77 -27.81 -6.94 -2.27
CA LYS A 77 -28.84 -7.71 -3.00
C LYS A 77 -28.33 -9.07 -3.48
N ILE A 78 -27.06 -9.17 -3.88
CA ILE A 78 -26.46 -10.40 -4.39
C ILE A 78 -26.10 -11.37 -3.25
N SER A 79 -25.50 -10.86 -2.19
CA SER A 79 -24.89 -11.69 -1.15
C SER A 79 -25.77 -11.90 0.09
N GLY A 80 -26.78 -11.06 0.31
CA GLY A 80 -27.54 -11.01 1.55
C GLY A 80 -26.78 -10.40 2.74
N ALA A 81 -25.51 -10.03 2.58
CA ALA A 81 -24.71 -9.47 3.67
C ALA A 81 -25.19 -8.07 4.05
N SER A 82 -25.30 -7.80 5.36
CA SER A 82 -25.75 -6.50 5.88
C SER A 82 -24.62 -5.50 6.11
N SER A 83 -23.39 -6.01 6.28
CA SER A 83 -22.21 -5.26 6.69
C SER A 83 -21.04 -5.51 5.74
N PHE A 84 -20.26 -4.47 5.46
CA PHE A 84 -19.18 -4.49 4.47
C PHE A 84 -17.88 -3.94 5.05
N LEU A 85 -16.78 -4.62 4.76
CA LEU A 85 -15.43 -4.15 5.03
C LEU A 85 -14.84 -3.60 3.73
N ILE A 86 -14.44 -2.34 3.75
CA ILE A 86 -13.92 -1.64 2.58
C ILE A 86 -12.44 -1.35 2.80
N ALA A 87 -11.57 -1.91 1.96
CA ALA A 87 -10.13 -1.73 2.05
C ALA A 87 -9.59 -0.79 0.96
N ARG A 88 -9.49 -1.28 -0.29
CA ARG A 88 -8.90 -0.49 -1.40
C ARG A 88 -9.69 0.78 -1.73
N GLY A 89 -11.01 0.73 -1.71
CA GLY A 89 -11.85 1.93 -1.90
C GLY A 89 -11.57 3.00 -0.85
N ALA A 90 -11.49 2.60 0.42
CA ALA A 90 -11.17 3.50 1.53
C ALA A 90 -9.73 4.00 1.51
N LEU A 91 -8.78 3.16 1.08
CA LEU A 91 -7.38 3.57 0.91
C LEU A 91 -7.22 4.62 -0.21
N ALA A 92 -7.97 4.47 -1.31
CA ALA A 92 -7.95 5.41 -2.42
C ALA A 92 -8.66 6.73 -2.07
N ASN A 93 -9.80 6.65 -1.40
CA ASN A 93 -10.52 7.82 -0.91
C ASN A 93 -11.41 7.46 0.29
N PRO A 94 -11.00 7.81 1.53
CA PRO A 94 -11.76 7.47 2.74
C PRO A 94 -13.15 8.11 2.81
N SER A 95 -13.46 9.12 1.98
CA SER A 95 -14.81 9.68 1.91
C SER A 95 -15.85 8.71 1.30
N ILE A 96 -15.45 7.51 0.86
CA ILE A 96 -16.38 6.44 0.45
C ILE A 96 -17.44 6.10 1.51
N PHE A 97 -17.15 6.36 2.79
CA PHE A 97 -18.10 6.13 3.89
C PHE A 97 -19.15 7.25 4.05
N ARG A 98 -19.04 8.35 3.30
CA ARG A 98 -20.01 9.44 3.34
C ARG A 98 -21.26 9.08 2.56
N LYS A 99 -22.42 9.32 3.16
CA LYS A 99 -23.72 9.12 2.52
C LYS A 99 -23.95 10.14 1.39
N GLU A 100 -23.38 11.33 1.51
CA GLU A 100 -23.51 12.42 0.54
C GLU A 100 -22.61 12.23 -0.70
N GLY A 101 -21.86 11.12 -0.75
CA GLY A 101 -20.94 10.80 -1.85
C GLY A 101 -19.49 11.18 -1.55
N ARG A 102 -18.62 10.87 -2.51
CA ARG A 102 -17.17 11.10 -2.36
C ARG A 102 -16.84 12.59 -2.39
N LEU A 103 -15.90 12.97 -1.53
CA LEU A 103 -15.25 14.27 -1.56
C LEU A 103 -14.14 14.30 -2.62
N PRO A 104 -13.82 15.50 -3.14
CA PRO A 104 -12.63 15.75 -3.93
C PRO A 104 -11.35 15.25 -3.26
N VAL A 105 -10.43 14.67 -4.03
CA VAL A 105 -9.20 14.09 -3.47
C VAL A 105 -8.32 15.12 -2.76
N ASP A 106 -8.27 16.35 -3.27
CA ASP A 106 -7.49 17.43 -2.66
C ASP A 106 -7.99 17.77 -1.26
N GLN A 107 -9.31 17.83 -1.08
CA GLN A 107 -9.93 18.02 0.24
C GLN A 107 -9.61 16.84 1.17
N VAL A 108 -9.76 15.62 0.67
CA VAL A 108 -9.51 14.39 1.45
C VAL A 108 -8.06 14.29 1.91
N VAL A 109 -7.11 14.65 1.05
CA VAL A 109 -5.69 14.65 1.39
C VAL A 109 -5.39 15.74 2.42
N GLN A 110 -5.94 16.95 2.27
CA GLN A 110 -5.76 18.01 3.26
C GLN A 110 -6.30 17.62 4.63
N ASP A 111 -7.49 17.01 4.69
CA ASP A 111 -8.08 16.55 5.95
C ASP A 111 -7.27 15.41 6.58
N TYR A 112 -6.79 14.47 5.76
CA TYR A 112 -5.89 13.40 6.22
C TYR A 112 -4.56 13.96 6.77
N LEU A 113 -3.97 14.94 6.09
CA LEU A 113 -2.74 15.61 6.55
C LEU A 113 -2.97 16.32 7.88
N LYS A 114 -4.08 17.04 8.06
CA LYS A 114 -4.42 17.67 9.35
C LYS A 114 -4.55 16.64 10.47
N ALA A 115 -5.28 15.55 10.25
CA ALA A 115 -5.41 14.46 11.22
C ALA A 115 -4.05 13.80 11.53
N ALA A 116 -3.19 13.62 10.53
CA ALA A 116 -1.85 13.10 10.71
C ALA A 116 -0.97 14.05 11.55
N ALA A 117 -1.07 15.37 11.34
CA ALA A 117 -0.36 16.37 12.13
C ALA A 117 -0.86 16.39 13.58
N GLU A 118 -2.17 16.34 13.79
CA GLU A 118 -2.82 16.35 15.12
C GLU A 118 -2.52 15.11 15.96
N THR A 119 -2.06 14.02 15.33
CA THR A 119 -1.75 12.74 15.98
C THR A 119 -0.25 12.43 16.01
N ASP A 120 0.60 13.37 15.58
CA ASP A 120 2.06 13.19 15.39
C ASP A 120 2.41 11.92 14.59
N ASN A 121 1.62 11.64 13.54
CA ASN A 121 1.81 10.45 12.72
C ASN A 121 3.10 10.57 11.89
N VAL A 122 3.90 9.50 11.93
CA VAL A 122 5.24 9.46 11.31
C VAL A 122 5.16 9.80 9.81
N TYR A 123 6.02 10.72 9.38
CA TYR A 123 6.06 11.24 8.00
C TYR A 123 6.05 10.14 6.93
N GLN A 124 6.84 9.09 7.09
CA GLN A 124 6.94 8.00 6.12
C GLN A 124 5.59 7.29 5.92
N ASN A 125 4.85 7.06 7.01
CA ASN A 125 3.52 6.46 6.97
C ASN A 125 2.51 7.43 6.33
N THR A 126 2.51 8.69 6.74
CA THR A 126 1.66 9.73 6.16
C THR A 126 1.88 9.85 4.65
N LYS A 127 3.14 9.95 4.22
CA LYS A 127 3.55 10.00 2.82
C LYS A 127 3.08 8.78 2.03
N TYR A 128 3.29 7.57 2.57
CA TYR A 128 2.83 6.35 1.93
C TYR A 128 1.31 6.36 1.71
N ASN A 129 0.52 6.76 2.71
CA ASN A 129 -0.94 6.78 2.57
C ASN A 129 -1.42 7.84 1.58
N VAL A 130 -0.84 9.04 1.59
CA VAL A 130 -1.19 10.10 0.61
C VAL A 130 -0.82 9.65 -0.81
N MET A 131 0.30 8.96 -1.02
CA MET A 131 0.66 8.39 -2.33
C MET A 131 -0.38 7.41 -2.88
N ARG A 132 -1.22 6.79 -2.04
CA ARG A 132 -2.29 5.90 -2.47
C ARG A 132 -3.58 6.62 -2.86
N MET A 133 -3.69 7.91 -2.53
CA MET A 133 -4.86 8.75 -2.80
C MET A 133 -4.68 9.62 -4.05
N ILE A 134 -3.44 10.00 -4.38
CA ILE A 134 -3.11 10.96 -5.44
C ILE A 134 -2.74 10.26 -6.77
N PRO A 135 -2.80 10.96 -7.92
CA PRO A 135 -2.44 10.42 -9.22
C PRO A 135 -0.94 10.21 -9.40
N SER A 136 -0.57 9.22 -10.20
CA SER A 136 0.83 8.95 -10.55
C SER A 136 1.41 9.99 -11.51
N SER A 137 0.57 10.60 -12.34
CA SER A 137 0.94 11.62 -13.33
C SER A 137 -0.16 12.66 -13.51
N LEU A 138 0.15 13.79 -14.15
CA LEU A 138 -0.86 14.79 -14.50
C LEU A 138 -1.83 14.23 -15.55
N GLU A 139 -1.33 13.40 -16.47
CA GLU A 139 -2.14 12.67 -17.43
C GLU A 139 -3.17 11.79 -16.72
N ASP A 140 -2.78 11.07 -15.66
CA ASP A 140 -3.71 10.25 -14.87
C ASP A 140 -4.74 11.09 -14.12
N ALA A 141 -4.37 12.31 -13.71
CA ALA A 141 -5.26 13.23 -13.03
C ALA A 141 -6.40 13.74 -13.94
N TYR A 142 -6.09 13.93 -15.24
CA TYR A 142 -7.02 14.43 -16.25
C TYR A 142 -7.53 13.34 -17.21
N ALA A 143 -7.13 12.09 -17.02
CA ALA A 143 -7.54 10.97 -17.87
C ALA A 143 -9.06 10.78 -17.82
N SER A 144 -9.67 10.68 -19.00
CA SER A 144 -11.08 10.39 -19.17
C SER A 144 -11.40 8.99 -18.62
N GLY A 145 -11.88 8.94 -17.37
CA GLY A 145 -12.24 7.69 -16.67
C GLY A 145 -11.65 7.56 -15.26
N ASN A 146 -10.70 8.42 -14.85
CA ASN A 146 -10.15 8.39 -13.51
C ASN A 146 -10.71 9.54 -12.66
N THR A 147 -11.69 9.23 -11.81
CA THR A 147 -12.44 10.22 -11.03
C THR A 147 -11.76 10.52 -9.68
N TYR A 148 -10.51 11.00 -9.70
CA TYR A 148 -9.93 11.62 -8.49
C TYR A 148 -10.81 12.77 -8.01
N GLY A 149 -11.47 13.45 -8.96
CA GLY A 149 -12.53 14.41 -8.67
C GLY A 149 -12.01 15.65 -7.96
N TYR A 150 -10.83 16.14 -8.35
CA TYR A 150 -10.24 17.36 -7.80
C TYR A 150 -11.23 18.53 -7.84
N ALA A 151 -11.21 19.37 -6.80
CA ALA A 151 -11.99 20.59 -6.79
C ALA A 151 -11.56 21.53 -7.93
N LYS A 152 -12.50 22.35 -8.42
CA LYS A 152 -12.24 23.26 -9.54
C LYS A 152 -11.15 24.27 -9.17
N GLY A 153 -10.04 24.24 -9.90
CA GLY A 153 -8.89 25.13 -9.67
C GLY A 153 -7.93 24.65 -8.58
N ALA A 154 -8.12 23.45 -8.03
CA ALA A 154 -7.17 22.86 -7.08
C ALA A 154 -5.82 22.55 -7.76
N HIS A 155 -4.74 22.75 -7.01
CA HIS A 155 -3.42 22.31 -7.44
C HIS A 155 -3.32 20.78 -7.35
N VAL A 156 -2.98 20.15 -8.47
CA VAL A 156 -2.79 18.70 -8.55
C VAL A 156 -1.36 18.37 -8.14
N VAL A 157 -1.23 17.62 -7.04
CA VAL A 157 0.04 17.05 -6.59
C VAL A 157 0.10 15.59 -7.05
N THR A 158 1.21 15.20 -7.64
CA THR A 158 1.46 13.86 -8.19
C THR A 158 2.35 13.02 -7.26
N VAL A 159 2.33 11.69 -7.47
CA VAL A 159 3.20 10.76 -6.73
C VAL A 159 4.69 11.14 -6.81
N PRO A 160 5.28 11.51 -7.98
CA PRO A 160 6.68 11.94 -8.06
C PRO A 160 7.00 13.20 -7.25
N GLU A 161 6.12 14.20 -7.26
CA GLU A 161 6.30 15.44 -6.49
C GLU A 161 6.28 15.15 -4.98
N LEU A 162 5.30 14.38 -4.52
CA LEU A 162 5.26 13.92 -3.14
C LEU A 162 6.46 13.04 -2.80
N ALA A 163 6.93 12.19 -3.72
CA ALA A 163 8.11 11.35 -3.54
C ALA A 163 9.40 12.16 -3.32
N ALA A 164 9.50 13.35 -3.92
CA ALA A 164 10.66 14.24 -3.79
C ALA A 164 10.84 14.81 -2.37
N THR A 165 9.76 14.92 -1.59
CA THR A 165 9.81 15.44 -0.21
C THR A 165 10.72 14.59 0.69
N ARG A 166 11.30 15.22 1.71
CA ARG A 166 12.26 14.59 2.64
C ARG A 166 11.80 14.62 4.10
N ASN A 167 10.86 15.49 4.45
CA ASN A 167 10.34 15.64 5.80
C ASN A 167 8.87 16.11 5.78
N GLY A 168 8.28 16.17 6.97
CA GLY A 168 6.90 16.64 7.15
C GLY A 168 6.69 18.04 6.57
N LEU A 169 7.54 19.01 6.91
CA LEU A 169 7.36 20.39 6.47
C LEU A 169 7.26 20.53 4.94
N GLN A 170 8.14 19.87 4.18
CA GLN A 170 8.11 19.86 2.72
C GLN A 170 6.88 19.16 2.14
N MET A 171 6.38 18.12 2.82
CA MET A 171 5.16 17.43 2.40
C MET A 171 3.93 18.30 2.61
N TYR A 172 3.80 18.93 3.77
CA TYR A 172 2.64 19.78 4.08
C TYR A 172 2.63 21.06 3.24
N SER A 173 3.79 21.58 2.80
CA SER A 173 3.85 22.73 1.92
C SER A 173 3.29 22.48 0.52
N LEU A 174 3.20 21.21 0.06
CA LEU A 174 2.57 20.90 -1.23
C LEU A 174 1.06 21.21 -1.25
N TRP A 175 0.44 21.37 -0.08
CA TRP A 175 -0.98 21.73 0.10
C TRP A 175 -1.16 23.03 0.92
N ASP A 176 -0.13 23.88 1.00
CA ASP A 176 -0.15 25.12 1.79
C ASP A 176 -0.47 24.93 3.30
N LEU A 177 -0.12 23.76 3.86
CA LEU A 177 -0.37 23.40 5.26
C LEU A 177 0.87 23.50 6.17
N GLN A 178 1.96 24.12 5.71
CA GLN A 178 3.20 24.25 6.48
C GLN A 178 3.01 24.95 7.84
N ASN A 179 2.19 26.01 7.87
CA ASN A 179 1.91 26.75 9.10
C ASN A 179 1.10 25.92 10.08
N TYR A 180 0.11 25.17 9.58
CA TYR A 180 -0.69 24.25 10.38
C TYR A 180 0.18 23.16 11.02
N TYR A 181 1.03 22.53 10.21
CA TYR A 181 1.95 21.51 10.68
C TYR A 181 2.88 22.02 11.78
N ASN A 182 3.50 23.20 11.58
CA ASN A 182 4.37 23.79 12.59
C ASN A 182 3.62 24.10 13.90
N GLN A 183 2.40 24.61 13.81
CA GLN A 183 1.55 24.85 14.98
C GLN A 183 1.29 23.56 15.78
N CYS A 184 0.95 22.45 15.10
CA CYS A 184 0.77 21.16 15.76
C CYS A 184 2.07 20.68 16.43
N GLN A 185 3.20 20.78 15.73
CA GLN A 185 4.50 20.36 16.27
C GLN A 185 4.93 21.21 17.49
N ASP A 186 4.67 22.52 17.47
CA ASP A 186 4.88 23.40 18.63
C ASP A 186 4.03 22.99 19.83
N GLN A 187 2.77 22.59 19.61
CA GLN A 187 1.91 22.07 20.67
C GLN A 187 2.47 20.79 21.29
N PHE A 188 2.99 19.86 20.48
CA PHE A 188 3.64 18.65 20.99
C PHE A 188 4.92 18.96 21.78
N ARG A 189 5.78 19.83 21.25
CA ARG A 189 6.99 20.29 21.96
C ARG A 189 6.64 20.96 23.30
N ALA A 190 5.64 21.82 23.33
CA ALA A 190 5.18 22.49 24.54
C ALA A 190 4.62 21.49 25.58
N LYS A 191 3.84 20.50 25.13
CA LYS A 191 3.32 19.42 25.99
C LYS A 191 4.45 18.58 26.57
N ALA A 192 5.43 18.18 25.76
CA ALA A 192 6.60 17.42 26.22
C ALA A 192 7.39 18.21 27.27
N ALA A 193 7.70 19.48 27.00
CA ALA A 193 8.41 20.35 27.94
C ALA A 193 7.63 20.58 29.25
N ALA A 194 6.29 20.63 29.21
CA ALA A 194 5.45 20.73 30.41
C ALA A 194 5.52 19.46 31.26
N LEU A 195 5.49 18.28 30.62
CA LEU A 195 5.61 16.99 31.31
C LEU A 195 6.97 16.82 31.99
N GLU A 196 8.06 17.21 31.32
CA GLU A 196 9.40 17.19 31.88
C GLU A 196 9.53 18.06 33.15
N LYS A 197 8.88 19.24 33.16
CA LYS A 197 8.88 20.13 34.35
C LYS A 197 8.08 19.57 35.52
N THR A 198 7.10 18.71 35.25
CA THR A 198 6.27 18.07 36.29
C THR A 198 6.86 16.76 36.82
N ALA A 199 7.89 16.22 36.18
CA ALA A 199 8.59 15.03 36.65
C ALA A 199 9.45 15.37 37.89
N LYS A 200 9.15 14.75 39.03
CA LYS A 200 9.96 14.90 40.26
C LYS A 200 11.36 14.28 40.09
N PRO A 201 12.39 14.74 40.82
CA PRO A 201 13.79 14.30 40.63
C PRO A 201 14.13 12.87 41.09
N GLU A 202 13.15 12.06 41.47
CA GLU A 202 13.38 10.88 42.33
C GLU A 202 13.41 9.53 41.59
N ASP A 203 13.25 9.52 40.27
CA ASP A 203 13.45 8.32 39.44
C ASP A 203 14.64 8.50 38.50
N SER A 204 15.85 8.26 39.03
CA SER A 204 17.12 8.24 38.30
C SER A 204 17.30 7.02 37.39
N SER A 205 16.24 6.68 36.64
CA SER A 205 16.29 5.85 35.43
C SER A 205 15.74 6.56 34.19
N ALA A 206 15.25 7.80 34.34
CA ALA A 206 14.58 8.57 33.29
C ALA A 206 15.52 9.35 32.34
N ASP A 207 16.80 8.99 32.24
CA ASP A 207 17.79 9.71 31.42
C ASP A 207 17.75 9.36 29.91
N THR A 208 16.64 8.76 29.45
CA THR A 208 16.49 8.31 28.04
C THR A 208 15.25 8.87 27.33
N LEU A 209 14.40 9.65 27.99
CA LEU A 209 13.15 10.14 27.40
C LEU A 209 13.14 11.65 27.10
N SER A 210 13.96 12.46 27.78
CA SER A 210 14.00 13.93 27.64
C SER A 210 14.78 14.43 26.42
N THR A 211 15.48 13.53 25.74
CA THR A 211 16.22 13.82 24.49
C THR A 211 15.54 13.29 23.26
N LEU A 212 14.35 12.68 23.39
CA LEU A 212 13.69 12.08 22.24
C LEU A 212 13.13 13.17 21.32
N PRO A 213 13.66 13.28 20.08
CA PRO A 213 13.10 14.19 19.11
C PRO A 213 11.63 13.83 18.80
N GLY A 214 10.87 14.73 18.16
CA GLY A 214 9.52 14.39 17.67
C GLY A 214 9.55 13.12 16.82
N ALA A 215 8.43 12.42 16.63
CA ALA A 215 8.42 11.16 15.88
C ALA A 215 9.07 11.28 14.47
N HIS A 216 9.00 12.47 13.90
CA HIS A 216 9.67 12.89 12.67
C HIS A 216 11.20 12.97 12.73
N ASP A 217 11.74 13.50 13.82
CA ASP A 217 13.19 13.73 13.98
C ASP A 217 13.92 12.44 14.40
N ARG A 218 13.25 11.56 15.17
CA ARG A 218 13.79 10.22 15.56
C ARG A 218 14.22 9.36 14.38
N TYR A 219 13.65 9.59 13.21
CA TYR A 219 13.94 8.81 12.01
C TYR A 219 14.86 9.54 11.03
N ALA A 220 14.94 10.88 11.07
CA ALA A 220 15.82 11.66 10.19
C ALA A 220 17.30 11.39 10.50
N GLU A 221 17.67 11.31 11.78
CA GLU A 221 19.04 10.97 12.22
C GLU A 221 19.48 9.57 11.78
N SER A 222 18.57 8.61 11.65
CA SER A 222 18.90 7.23 11.24
C SER A 222 19.39 7.11 9.80
N THR A 223 19.25 8.17 8.99
CA THR A 223 19.57 8.15 7.55
C THR A 223 20.75 9.02 7.13
N HIS A 224 21.34 9.82 8.03
CA HIS A 224 22.38 10.80 7.65
C HIS A 224 23.63 10.91 8.54
N SER A 225 23.88 10.00 9.49
CA SER A 225 25.14 10.04 10.24
C SER A 225 26.30 9.45 9.43
N THR A 226 27.05 10.34 8.78
CA THR A 226 28.48 10.17 8.56
C THR A 226 29.16 9.86 9.90
N GLU A 227 30.05 8.87 9.86
CA GLU A 227 30.92 8.38 10.94
C GLU A 227 31.15 9.39 12.09
N VAL A 228 30.67 9.10 13.31
CA VAL A 228 31.41 9.14 14.59
C VAL A 228 30.62 8.36 15.66
N GLU A 229 31.31 7.39 16.27
CA GLU A 229 31.06 6.64 17.53
C GLU A 229 29.66 6.12 17.90
N ALA A 230 29.51 4.80 17.76
CA ALA A 230 28.39 4.02 18.27
C ALA A 230 28.26 4.09 19.80
N PRO A 231 27.05 4.24 20.37
CA PRO A 231 26.85 4.15 21.80
C PRO A 231 27.17 2.72 22.27
N LYS A 232 28.18 2.61 23.13
CA LYS A 232 28.58 1.35 23.78
C LYS A 232 27.44 0.89 24.68
N ALA A 233 26.73 -0.14 24.24
CA ALA A 233 25.78 -0.87 25.06
C ALA A 233 26.43 -1.26 26.40
N ARG A 234 25.74 -0.94 27.51
CA ARG A 234 26.10 -1.40 28.85
C ARG A 234 26.28 -2.92 28.82
N ASN A 235 27.49 -3.34 29.16
CA ASN A 235 27.93 -4.72 29.21
C ASN A 235 27.12 -5.51 30.25
N ASN A 236 26.22 -6.39 29.79
CA ASN A 236 26.08 -7.71 30.42
C ASN A 236 26.95 -8.67 29.61
N ARG A 237 28.19 -8.82 30.07
CA ARG A 237 29.21 -9.64 29.41
C ARG A 237 28.99 -11.12 29.75
N ALA A 238 28.41 -11.90 28.84
CA ALA A 238 28.84 -13.27 28.53
C ALA A 238 27.92 -13.93 27.47
N GLY A 239 28.49 -14.28 26.31
CA GLY A 239 27.85 -15.12 25.30
C GLY A 239 27.45 -14.38 24.02
N LYS A 240 27.90 -14.87 22.86
CA LYS A 240 27.26 -14.50 21.58
C LYS A 240 25.80 -14.95 21.66
N PRO A 241 24.82 -14.13 21.26
CA PRO A 241 23.44 -14.58 21.28
C PRO A 241 23.30 -15.82 20.40
N GLU A 242 22.67 -16.85 20.96
CA GLU A 242 22.62 -18.23 20.44
C GLU A 242 22.12 -18.32 18.99
N PHE A 243 21.32 -17.33 18.57
CA PHE A 243 20.69 -17.25 17.26
C PHE A 243 21.07 -15.97 16.51
N PHE A 244 22.34 -15.75 16.17
CA PHE A 244 22.78 -14.55 15.45
C PHE A 244 23.39 -14.86 14.08
N CYS A 245 22.91 -14.18 13.04
CA CYS A 245 23.49 -14.29 11.70
C CYS A 245 24.60 -13.24 11.49
N LYS A 246 25.85 -13.69 11.37
CA LYS A 246 27.01 -12.81 11.12
C LYS A 246 26.99 -12.11 9.76
N THR A 247 26.34 -12.72 8.76
CA THR A 247 26.27 -12.21 7.38
C THR A 247 25.23 -11.12 7.24
N CYS A 248 24.04 -11.33 7.82
CA CYS A 248 22.92 -10.40 7.73
C CYS A 248 22.85 -9.41 8.89
N LYS A 249 23.66 -9.60 9.94
CA LYS A 249 23.68 -8.77 11.16
C LYS A 249 22.31 -8.68 11.86
N ILE A 250 21.56 -9.78 11.84
CA ILE A 250 20.26 -9.87 12.50
C ILE A 250 20.28 -10.93 13.61
N GLN A 251 19.56 -10.61 14.68
CA GLN A 251 19.19 -11.56 15.72
C GLN A 251 17.99 -12.38 15.23
N LEU A 252 18.06 -13.68 15.38
CA LEU A 252 17.02 -14.66 15.05
C LEU A 252 16.39 -15.15 16.35
N LEU A 253 15.15 -15.63 16.23
CA LEU A 253 14.31 -15.90 17.40
C LEU A 253 14.35 -17.37 17.85
N SER A 254 14.78 -18.28 16.96
CA SER A 254 14.85 -19.73 17.25
C SER A 254 15.80 -20.48 16.32
N GLU A 255 16.07 -21.74 16.62
CA GLU A 255 16.85 -22.64 15.76
C GLU A 255 16.15 -22.90 14.41
N GLN A 256 14.82 -23.01 14.41
CA GLN A 256 14.04 -23.23 13.19
C GLN A 256 14.08 -22.00 12.28
N ASP A 257 13.96 -20.81 12.87
CA ASP A 257 14.10 -19.53 12.16
C ASP A 257 15.52 -19.36 11.60
N THR A 258 16.53 -19.83 12.33
CA THR A 258 17.92 -19.90 11.86
C THR A 258 18.07 -20.77 10.62
N LYS A 259 17.51 -21.98 10.62
CA LYS A 259 17.54 -22.90 9.47
C LYS A 259 16.82 -22.31 8.24
N LEU A 260 15.66 -21.67 8.45
CA LEU A 260 14.91 -20.97 7.39
C LEU A 260 15.68 -19.78 6.84
N HIS A 261 16.29 -18.98 7.71
CA HIS A 261 17.09 -17.82 7.36
C HIS A 261 18.26 -18.19 6.43
N TYR A 262 19.10 -19.16 6.82
CA TYR A 262 20.25 -19.59 6.01
C TYR A 262 19.86 -20.22 4.67
N LYS A 263 18.70 -20.88 4.58
CA LYS A 263 18.17 -21.44 3.33
C LYS A 263 17.45 -20.39 2.46
N GLY A 264 17.05 -19.26 3.06
CA GLY A 264 16.24 -18.21 2.46
C GLY A 264 16.92 -17.43 1.34
N ARG A 265 16.11 -16.94 0.40
CA ARG A 265 16.59 -16.15 -0.75
C ARG A 265 17.28 -14.84 -0.31
N LYS A 266 16.78 -14.19 0.75
CA LYS A 266 17.35 -12.94 1.27
C LYS A 266 18.81 -13.14 1.74
N HIS A 267 19.08 -14.17 2.53
CA HIS A 267 20.43 -14.49 3.01
C HIS A 267 21.38 -14.80 1.85
N LYS A 268 20.94 -15.63 0.89
CA LYS A 268 21.72 -15.97 -0.32
C LYS A 268 22.05 -14.74 -1.16
N ASN A 269 21.14 -13.78 -1.27
CA ASN A 269 21.39 -12.54 -2.01
C ASN A 269 22.42 -11.64 -1.31
N VAL A 270 22.43 -11.59 0.02
CA VAL A 270 23.47 -10.86 0.79
C VAL A 270 24.84 -11.50 0.57
N LEU A 271 24.92 -12.84 0.63
CA LEU A 271 26.17 -13.57 0.33
C LEU A 271 26.69 -13.28 -1.08
N ARG A 272 25.81 -13.32 -2.09
CA ARG A 272 26.16 -13.01 -3.49
C ARG A 272 26.67 -11.58 -3.66
N ARG A 273 26.05 -10.61 -2.98
CA ARG A 273 26.52 -9.21 -3.01
C ARG A 273 27.90 -9.06 -2.38
N GLN A 274 28.15 -9.74 -1.26
CA GLN A 274 29.44 -9.69 -0.57
C GLN A 274 30.56 -10.35 -1.38
N THR A 275 30.30 -11.48 -2.03
CA THR A 275 31.29 -12.13 -2.92
C THR A 275 31.55 -11.29 -4.16
N SER A 276 30.51 -10.75 -4.82
CA SER A 276 30.68 -9.85 -5.96
C SER A 276 31.46 -8.58 -5.60
N ALA A 277 31.18 -7.96 -4.45
CA ALA A 277 31.94 -6.80 -3.98
C ALA A 277 33.42 -7.12 -3.70
N THR A 278 33.72 -8.34 -3.23
CA THR A 278 35.09 -8.80 -2.98
C THR A 278 35.84 -9.06 -4.29
N ILE A 279 35.16 -9.66 -5.27
CA ILE A 279 35.70 -9.90 -6.62
C ILE A 279 35.95 -8.57 -7.34
N SER A 280 35.01 -7.62 -7.29
CA SER A 280 35.20 -6.29 -7.90
C SER A 280 36.37 -5.53 -7.28
N LYS A 281 36.59 -5.62 -5.96
CA LYS A 281 37.76 -5.04 -5.29
C LYS A 281 39.07 -5.72 -5.68
N PHE A 282 39.06 -7.03 -5.90
CA PHE A 282 40.23 -7.77 -6.37
C PHE A 282 40.58 -7.42 -7.82
N VAL A 283 39.58 -7.38 -8.70
CA VAL A 283 39.72 -7.02 -10.13
C VAL A 283 40.25 -5.58 -10.27
N ALA A 284 39.69 -4.61 -9.55
CA ALA A 284 40.19 -3.24 -9.53
C ALA A 284 41.66 -3.13 -9.06
N LYS A 285 42.07 -3.97 -8.11
CA LYS A 285 43.44 -4.01 -7.59
C LYS A 285 44.44 -4.67 -8.54
N VAL A 286 43.96 -5.56 -9.42
CA VAL A 286 44.76 -6.19 -10.49
C VAL A 286 44.90 -5.25 -11.69
N GLN A 287 43.85 -4.50 -12.05
CA GLN A 287 43.91 -3.50 -13.14
C GLN A 287 44.86 -2.33 -12.82
N LEU A 288 45.02 -1.94 -11.56
CA LEU A 288 45.95 -0.87 -11.15
C LEU A 288 47.44 -1.27 -11.23
N LYS A 289 47.78 -2.54 -11.50
CA LYS A 289 49.17 -3.01 -11.58
C LYS A 289 49.71 -3.19 -13.00
N GLN A 290 48.94 -2.86 -14.03
CA GLN A 290 49.41 -2.93 -15.42
C GLN A 290 49.30 -1.56 -16.09
N THR A 291 50.35 -0.76 -15.94
CA THR A 291 50.69 0.31 -16.88
C THR A 291 52.11 0.07 -17.38
N PRO A 292 52.35 -0.09 -18.69
CA PRO A 292 53.62 0.25 -19.30
C PRO A 292 53.57 1.68 -19.87
N GLU A 293 54.75 2.29 -19.89
CA GLU A 293 55.05 3.65 -20.30
C GLU A 293 54.81 3.93 -21.80
N ALA A 294 54.78 5.22 -22.12
CA ALA A 294 54.37 5.86 -23.36
C ALA A 294 55.19 5.51 -24.62
N GLY A 295 54.57 5.67 -25.80
CA GLY A 295 55.28 5.74 -27.07
C GLY A 295 54.40 5.75 -28.33
N ASP A 296 54.11 6.96 -28.82
CA ASP A 296 53.92 7.41 -30.21
C ASP A 296 52.82 6.90 -31.17
N SER A 297 52.40 7.88 -31.98
CA SER A 297 51.30 7.94 -32.94
C SER A 297 51.69 7.47 -34.34
N ILE A 298 50.90 6.59 -34.99
CA ILE A 298 50.82 6.47 -36.47
C ILE A 298 49.40 6.06 -36.91
N ARG A 299 48.89 6.78 -37.94
CA ARG A 299 47.70 6.49 -38.78
C ARG A 299 47.84 5.17 -39.55
N GLY A 300 46.76 4.40 -39.68
CA GLY A 300 46.69 3.26 -40.60
C GLY A 300 45.26 2.81 -40.89
N VAL A 301 44.98 2.55 -42.17
CA VAL A 301 43.67 2.34 -42.81
C VAL A 301 43.21 0.87 -42.73
N GLY A 302 41.91 0.67 -42.46
CA GLY A 302 41.02 -0.27 -43.17
C GLY A 302 41.16 -1.79 -43.02
N SER A 303 40.02 -2.39 -42.62
CA SER A 303 39.33 -3.56 -43.23
C SER A 303 39.27 -4.87 -42.42
N THR A 304 38.03 -5.23 -42.04
CA THR A 304 37.34 -6.55 -42.13
C THR A 304 38.07 -7.81 -41.56
N GLU A 305 37.49 -8.70 -40.75
CA GLU A 305 36.09 -9.14 -40.64
C GLU A 305 35.90 -10.10 -39.43
N THR A 306 34.66 -10.16 -38.92
CA THR A 306 34.02 -11.29 -38.21
C THR A 306 34.50 -11.75 -36.82
N SER A 307 33.67 -11.53 -35.79
CA SER A 307 32.96 -12.63 -35.11
C SER A 307 31.90 -12.11 -34.12
N LYS A 308 30.69 -12.68 -34.24
CA LYS A 308 29.51 -12.54 -33.38
C LYS A 308 29.84 -12.66 -31.88
N ALA A 309 29.30 -11.75 -31.07
CA ALA A 309 29.03 -12.02 -29.66
C ALA A 309 27.71 -11.36 -29.23
N ALA A 310 26.81 -12.24 -28.79
CA ALA A 310 25.47 -12.00 -28.27
C ALA A 310 25.36 -10.80 -27.34
N SER A 311 24.50 -9.85 -27.70
CA SER A 311 23.88 -8.94 -26.75
C SER A 311 22.73 -9.68 -26.08
N ASP A 312 22.99 -10.25 -24.90
CA ASP A 312 21.95 -10.79 -24.03
C ASP A 312 21.06 -9.64 -23.53
N LEU A 313 19.94 -9.50 -24.22
CA LEU A 313 18.69 -8.95 -23.72
C LEU A 313 18.41 -9.54 -22.33
N ARG A 314 18.56 -8.73 -21.28
CA ARG A 314 17.89 -9.02 -20.00
C ARG A 314 16.53 -8.32 -20.02
N ASN A 315 15.52 -9.15 -20.26
CA ASN A 315 14.11 -8.88 -20.07
C ASN A 315 13.85 -8.13 -18.76
N HIS A 316 13.39 -6.89 -18.89
CA HIS A 316 12.48 -6.27 -17.92
C HIS A 316 11.10 -6.17 -18.58
N GLU A 317 10.49 -7.33 -18.79
CA GLU A 317 9.03 -7.42 -18.89
C GLU A 317 8.50 -7.72 -17.49
N GLY A 318 7.62 -6.84 -16.98
CA GLY A 318 6.80 -7.16 -15.82
C GLY A 318 6.44 -5.93 -15.00
N GLU A 319 5.16 -5.60 -15.03
CA GLU A 319 4.44 -4.64 -14.18
C GLU A 319 4.41 -3.20 -14.76
N ASP A 320 3.21 -2.62 -14.80
CA ASP A 320 2.85 -1.24 -15.18
C ASP A 320 2.49 -0.82 -16.62
N ALA A 321 2.34 -1.73 -17.60
CA ALA A 321 1.86 -1.31 -18.94
C ALA A 321 0.77 -2.19 -19.59
N ARG A 322 0.02 -2.99 -18.82
CA ARG A 322 -0.98 -3.93 -19.39
C ARG A 322 -2.44 -3.75 -18.95
N ASP A 323 -2.77 -2.63 -18.32
CA ASP A 323 -4.16 -2.26 -17.99
C ASP A 323 -4.90 -1.45 -19.08
N LEU A 324 -4.26 -1.16 -20.23
CA LEU A 324 -4.84 -0.31 -21.28
C LEU A 324 -5.39 -1.06 -22.52
N LYS A 325 -5.50 -2.39 -22.50
CA LYS A 325 -6.06 -3.16 -23.63
C LYS A 325 -7.15 -4.16 -23.22
N ARG A 326 -8.25 -3.68 -22.62
CA ARG A 326 -9.48 -4.48 -22.52
C ARG A 326 -10.81 -3.71 -22.51
N VAL A 327 -10.89 -2.60 -23.26
CA VAL A 327 -12.19 -1.93 -23.56
C VAL A 327 -12.57 -2.00 -25.05
N LYS A 328 -11.72 -2.55 -25.93
CA LYS A 328 -12.07 -2.84 -27.33
C LYS A 328 -12.12 -4.34 -27.58
N ARG A 329 -13.23 -4.99 -27.18
CA ARG A 329 -13.79 -6.23 -27.78
C ARG A 329 -14.88 -6.77 -26.86
N GLY A 330 -16.12 -6.55 -27.25
CA GLY A 330 -17.29 -7.07 -26.56
C GLY A 330 -18.57 -6.40 -27.01
N ASP A 331 -18.75 -6.21 -28.32
CA ASP A 331 -20.08 -5.99 -28.86
C ASP A 331 -20.17 -6.71 -30.21
N ASN A 332 -20.73 -7.91 -30.16
CA ASN A 332 -21.25 -8.64 -31.31
C ASN A 332 -22.13 -9.76 -30.76
N SER A 333 -23.39 -9.42 -30.49
CA SER A 333 -24.48 -10.37 -30.52
C SER A 333 -25.64 -9.74 -31.26
N GLU A 334 -25.92 -10.34 -32.41
CA GLU A 334 -27.03 -10.06 -33.31
C GLU A 334 -28.39 -10.15 -32.59
N GLY A 335 -29.29 -9.21 -32.90
CA GLY A 335 -30.70 -9.24 -32.51
C GLY A 335 -31.50 -8.25 -33.37
N LYS A 336 -32.22 -8.77 -34.37
CA LYS A 336 -33.08 -8.05 -35.32
C LYS A 336 -34.34 -7.44 -34.66
N PRO A 337 -35.07 -6.52 -35.35
CA PRO A 337 -35.83 -5.43 -34.74
C PRO A 337 -37.30 -5.79 -34.45
N ALA A 338 -37.90 -5.03 -33.52
CA ALA A 338 -39.35 -5.00 -33.31
C ALA A 338 -39.89 -3.60 -33.61
N GLU A 339 -41.09 -3.59 -34.19
CA GLU A 339 -41.71 -2.54 -34.98
C GLU A 339 -42.29 -1.37 -34.18
N HIS A 340 -42.44 -0.26 -34.91
CA HIS A 340 -43.29 0.87 -34.60
C HIS A 340 -44.73 0.46 -34.26
N GLN A 341 -45.31 1.09 -33.24
CA GLN A 341 -46.70 1.54 -33.28
C GLN A 341 -46.91 2.77 -32.39
N GLU A 342 -47.86 3.58 -32.84
CA GLU A 342 -48.07 5.00 -32.62
C GLU A 342 -49.35 5.23 -31.77
N ALA A 343 -49.49 6.45 -31.23
CA ALA A 343 -50.69 7.06 -30.61
C ALA A 343 -51.06 6.61 -29.18
N ALA A 344 -51.57 7.44 -28.26
CA ALA A 344 -52.27 8.72 -28.40
C ALA A 344 -52.10 9.64 -27.16
N LYS A 345 -52.17 10.95 -27.40
CA LYS A 345 -52.47 12.02 -26.44
C LYS A 345 -53.94 11.96 -26.00
N ILE A 346 -54.24 12.23 -24.72
CA ILE A 346 -55.41 13.00 -24.27
C ILE A 346 -55.01 13.80 -23.01
N GLU A 347 -55.41 15.08 -23.01
CA GLU A 347 -55.14 16.16 -22.06
C GLU A 347 -56.08 16.16 -20.82
N ASP A 348 -55.63 16.91 -19.81
CA ASP A 348 -56.37 17.73 -18.84
C ASP A 348 -57.46 17.16 -17.93
N ARG A 349 -57.23 17.29 -16.61
CA ARG A 349 -58.03 18.21 -15.77
C ARG A 349 -57.45 18.44 -14.37
N GLU A 350 -57.39 19.72 -14.02
CA GLU A 350 -57.14 20.31 -12.70
C GLU A 350 -58.19 19.90 -11.65
N SER A 351 -57.79 19.88 -10.36
CA SER A 351 -58.36 20.71 -9.27
C SER A 351 -58.31 20.04 -7.88
N GLY A 352 -57.88 20.82 -6.87
CA GLY A 352 -58.45 20.73 -5.50
C GLY A 352 -57.62 20.10 -4.38
N SER A 353 -56.73 20.87 -3.76
CA SER A 353 -56.59 20.91 -2.28
C SER A 353 -57.60 21.96 -1.72
N PRO A 354 -57.89 22.12 -0.40
CA PRO A 354 -57.10 21.76 0.80
C PRO A 354 -57.87 21.42 2.12
N THR A 355 -57.12 21.30 3.25
CA THR A 355 -57.46 21.47 4.70
C THR A 355 -58.19 20.31 5.44
N LYS A 356 -57.98 19.96 6.73
CA LYS A 356 -57.33 20.50 7.97
C LYS A 356 -57.37 19.35 9.05
N PRO A 357 -56.97 19.49 10.34
CA PRO A 357 -56.47 20.65 11.10
C PRO A 357 -54.99 20.61 11.49
#